data_AF-A0AAD9GM53-F1
#
_entry.id   AF-A0AAD9GM53-F1
#
_cell.length_a   1.000
_cell.length_b   1.000
_cell.length_c   1.000
_cell.angle_alpha   90.00
_cell.angle_beta   90.00
_cell.angle_gamma   90.00
#
_symmetry.space_group_name_H-M   'P 1'
#
loop_
_entity.id
_entity.type
_entity.pdbx_description
1 polymer ?
#
loop_
_entity_poly.entity_id
_entity_poly.type
_entity_poly.pdbx_seq_one_letter_code
_entity_poly.pdbx_strand_id
1 'polypeptide(L)'
;MTDVHGELLKCVLQLAACSDKLRSTDTMLGNYVNRMQQALPSSGMPHLTSKLAVVAANPEREARTLEEKFQEIYDQGTEATERLEITKSRLDKELRRRSENFRDMVKSRNTDIQEEYARMLKELDDQVESLDQEIANEKEMKAEKVKRRREEASEKKASKKQHLEDENSQLKVQLDEFTSEIRQLQDVFAKLEKEDERLENGGDTDSVESAEERRRLEEERAQNEIVELQQEIVLLREAQEAIAEKIDKQSLKAQYEEEKQEVLEETTHLKSLVEDLTPQINSNGVRLHSLLRTLAPSPGIGTLMTRLYQQLCSDSPAPSSPGMPPTPRKTVDLKAFLNSCPSFEEGNRAIDELKKLQLIYCYESSGIIALAD
;
A
#
# COMPACT_ATOMS: atom_id res chain seq x y z
N MET A 1 9.19 24.84 13.46
CA MET A 1 8.32 25.78 12.71
C MET A 1 7.22 26.40 13.58
N THR A 2 7.53 26.85 14.80
CA THR A 2 6.54 27.40 15.76
C THR A 2 6.67 28.91 16.00
N ASP A 3 7.68 29.56 15.41
CA ASP A 3 8.04 30.96 15.71
C ASP A 3 7.26 31.99 14.84
N VAL A 4 6.67 31.54 13.73
CA VAL A 4 5.94 32.41 12.78
C VAL A 4 4.68 33.02 13.43
N HIS A 5 4.04 32.31 14.36
CA HIS A 5 2.89 32.84 15.11
C HIS A 5 3.30 33.84 16.19
N GLY A 6 4.50 33.72 16.77
CA GLY A 6 5.03 34.67 17.74
C GLY A 6 5.40 36.02 17.11
N GLU A 7 6.02 35.99 15.93
CA GLU A 7 6.36 37.20 15.18
C GLU A 7 5.13 37.93 14.64
N LEU A 8 4.10 37.20 14.16
CA LEU A 8 2.85 37.79 13.71
C LEU A 8 2.10 38.49 14.86
N LEU A 9 2.04 37.86 16.04
CA LEU A 9 1.44 38.46 17.23
C LEU A 9 2.17 39.76 17.65
N LYS A 10 3.50 39.78 17.55
CA LYS A 10 4.31 40.97 17.84
C LYS A 10 4.03 42.11 16.87
N CYS A 11 3.85 41.82 15.58
CA CYS A 11 3.44 42.81 14.58
C CYS A 11 2.02 43.35 14.86
N VAL A 12 1.07 42.50 15.23
CA VAL A 12 -0.30 42.92 15.57
C VAL A 12 -0.31 43.83 16.81
N LEU A 13 0.47 43.49 17.84
CA LEU A 13 0.60 44.31 19.04
C LEU A 13 1.28 45.66 18.76
N GLN A 14 2.27 45.70 17.86
CA GLN A 14 2.91 46.96 17.44
C GLN A 14 1.96 47.84 16.62
N LEU A 15 1.15 47.26 15.74
CA LEU A 15 0.12 47.97 15.00
C LEU A 15 -0.95 48.57 15.93
N ALA A 16 -1.38 47.81 16.94
CA ALA A 16 -2.30 48.30 17.97
C ALA A 16 -1.71 49.50 18.73
N ALA A 17 -0.45 49.40 19.17
CA ALA A 17 0.23 50.49 19.89
C ALA A 17 0.43 51.75 19.01
N CYS A 18 0.68 51.59 17.71
CA CYS A 18 0.74 52.70 16.75
C CYS A 18 -0.64 53.36 16.54
N SER A 19 -1.70 52.55 16.46
CA SER A 19 -3.08 53.05 16.39
C SER A 19 -3.46 53.86 17.63
N ASP A 20 -3.10 53.39 18.82
CA ASP A 20 -3.38 54.12 20.07
C ASP A 20 -2.61 55.44 20.16
N LYS A 21 -1.35 55.47 19.70
CA LYS A 21 -0.59 56.72 19.57
C LYS A 21 -1.26 57.69 18.61
N LEU A 22 -1.72 57.24 17.44
CA LEU A 22 -2.42 58.08 16.48
C LEU A 22 -3.72 58.66 17.06
N ARG A 23 -4.51 57.86 17.78
CA ARG A 23 -5.71 58.34 18.49
C ARG A 23 -5.37 59.36 19.57
N SER A 24 -4.28 59.17 20.30
CA SER A 24 -3.82 60.14 21.31
C SER A 24 -3.35 61.46 20.68
N THR A 25 -2.69 61.42 19.52
CA THR A 25 -2.25 62.63 18.82
C THR A 25 -3.43 63.37 18.20
N ASP A 26 -4.42 62.65 17.67
CA ASP A 26 -5.63 63.23 17.09
C ASP A 26 -6.48 63.95 18.14
N THR A 27 -6.67 63.31 19.31
CA THR A 27 -7.32 63.96 20.46
C THR A 27 -6.55 65.17 20.98
N MET A 28 -5.22 65.12 20.99
CA MET A 28 -4.38 66.26 21.37
C MET A 28 -4.51 67.41 20.36
N LEU A 29 -4.50 67.13 19.06
CA LEU A 29 -4.67 68.12 17.99
C LEU A 29 -6.07 68.74 18.06
N GLY A 30 -7.11 67.93 18.25
CA GLY A 30 -8.48 68.39 18.47
C GLY A 30 -8.60 69.33 19.66
N ASN A 31 -7.89 69.06 20.76
CA ASN A 31 -7.85 69.95 21.92
C ASN A 31 -7.17 71.30 21.62
N TYR A 32 -6.09 71.31 20.83
CA TYR A 32 -5.44 72.56 20.41
C TYR A 32 -6.32 73.37 19.45
N VAL A 33 -6.98 72.71 18.49
CA VAL A 33 -7.91 73.36 17.55
C VAL A 33 -9.11 73.95 18.30
N ASN A 34 -9.68 73.22 19.25
CA ASN A 34 -10.78 73.72 20.09
C ASN A 34 -10.34 74.92 20.95
N ARG A 35 -9.13 74.91 21.51
CA ARG A 35 -8.58 76.07 22.23
C ARG A 35 -8.39 77.27 21.31
N MET A 36 -7.90 77.07 20.09
CA MET A 36 -7.80 78.13 19.08
C MET A 36 -9.19 78.69 18.72
N GLN A 37 -10.19 77.82 18.53
CA GLN A 37 -11.55 78.24 18.22
C GLN A 37 -12.22 78.99 19.38
N GLN A 38 -11.94 78.62 20.63
CA GLN A 38 -12.42 79.34 21.81
C GLN A 38 -11.68 80.67 22.07
N ALA A 39 -10.43 80.79 21.60
CA ALA A 39 -9.66 82.04 21.66
C ALA A 39 -10.07 83.04 20.55
N LEU A 40 -10.81 82.59 19.54
CA LEU A 40 -11.41 83.45 18.53
C LEU A 40 -12.74 84.01 19.07
N PRO A 41 -12.97 85.34 19.02
CA PRO A 41 -14.22 85.92 19.50
C PRO A 41 -15.42 85.38 18.72
N SER A 42 -16.48 84.98 19.42
CA SER A 42 -17.74 84.44 18.86
C SER A 42 -18.64 85.49 18.18
N SER A 43 -18.10 86.69 17.94
CA SER A 43 -18.76 87.80 17.27
C SER A 43 -18.08 88.06 15.92
N GLY A 44 -18.92 88.16 14.88
CA GLY A 44 -18.65 88.39 13.46
C GLY A 44 -17.22 88.80 13.05
N MET A 45 -16.69 88.09 12.05
CA MET A 45 -15.42 88.40 11.41
C MET A 45 -15.25 89.90 11.16
N PRO A 46 -14.18 90.55 11.65
CA PRO A 46 -13.98 91.98 11.46
C PRO A 46 -13.90 92.30 9.96
N HIS A 47 -14.78 93.19 9.50
CA HIS A 47 -14.75 93.74 8.15
C HIS A 47 -13.72 94.87 8.09
N LEU A 48 -12.72 94.72 7.21
CA LEU A 48 -11.75 95.75 6.89
C LEU A 48 -12.46 96.91 6.19
N THR A 49 -12.63 98.03 6.89
CA THR A 49 -13.05 99.31 6.29
C THR A 49 -11.83 100.23 6.24
N SER A 50 -11.32 100.50 5.04
CA SER A 50 -10.16 101.37 4.84
C SER A 50 -10.55 102.84 4.99
N LYS A 51 -10.45 103.39 6.20
CA LYS A 51 -10.12 104.81 6.36
C LYS A 51 -8.60 104.88 6.52
N LEU A 52 -7.91 105.27 5.45
CA LEU A 52 -6.48 105.55 5.48
C LEU A 52 -6.23 106.74 6.43
N ALA A 53 -5.98 106.43 7.70
CA ALA A 53 -5.21 107.33 8.55
C ALA A 53 -3.76 107.18 8.11
N VAL A 54 -3.26 108.16 7.36
CA VAL A 54 -1.81 108.33 7.13
C VAL A 54 -1.21 108.77 8.46
N VAL A 55 -1.01 107.80 9.35
CA VAL A 55 -0.04 107.93 10.43
C VAL A 55 1.30 107.68 9.77
N ALA A 56 2.13 108.72 9.67
CA ALA A 56 3.52 108.52 9.33
C ALA A 56 4.10 107.59 10.40
N ALA A 57 4.31 106.32 10.05
CA ALA A 57 5.15 105.46 10.84
C ALA A 57 6.50 106.18 10.90
N ASN A 58 6.87 106.63 12.10
CA ASN A 58 8.25 107.04 12.35
C ASN A 58 9.15 105.95 11.77
N PRO A 59 10.12 106.29 10.91
CA PRO A 59 11.04 105.33 10.33
C PRO A 59 12.08 104.97 11.38
N GLU A 60 11.65 104.40 12.50
CA GLU A 60 12.58 103.78 13.44
C GLU A 60 12.92 102.40 12.91
N ARG A 61 13.99 102.41 12.10
CA ARG A 61 14.88 101.30 11.76
C ARG A 61 14.20 100.07 11.16
N GLU A 62 14.18 100.05 9.83
CA GLU A 62 14.72 98.93 9.04
C GLU A 62 14.87 99.39 7.58
N ALA A 63 15.85 100.28 7.35
CA ALA A 63 16.26 100.64 6.00
C ALA A 63 17.13 99.52 5.42
N ARG A 64 16.53 98.35 5.14
CA ARG A 64 17.09 97.43 4.14
C ARG A 64 16.54 97.82 2.80
N THR A 65 17.42 98.10 1.84
CA THR A 65 17.00 98.34 0.45
C THR A 65 16.25 97.11 -0.09
N LEU A 66 15.34 97.30 -1.05
CA LEU A 66 14.61 96.17 -1.65
C LEU A 66 15.59 95.11 -2.22
N GLU A 67 16.73 95.57 -2.72
CA GLU A 67 17.86 94.78 -3.20
C GLU A 67 18.48 93.91 -2.09
N GLU A 68 18.72 94.45 -0.89
CA GLU A 68 19.20 93.67 0.26
C GLU A 68 18.23 92.57 0.68
N LYS A 69 16.91 92.81 0.60
CA LYS A 69 15.90 91.78 0.90
C LYS A 69 15.89 90.66 -0.15
N PHE A 70 16.03 91.01 -1.43
CA PHE A 70 16.16 90.01 -2.49
C PHE A 70 17.45 89.20 -2.36
N GLN A 71 18.56 89.87 -2.03
CA GLN A 71 19.84 89.19 -1.82
C GLN A 71 19.78 88.24 -0.63
N GLU A 72 19.20 88.65 0.49
CA GLU A 72 19.02 87.78 1.67
C GLU A 72 18.16 86.54 1.36
N ILE A 73 17.05 86.71 0.62
CA ILE A 73 16.21 85.57 0.20
C ILE A 73 16.96 84.66 -0.78
N TYR A 74 17.75 85.25 -1.69
CA TYR A 74 18.58 84.49 -2.63
C TYR A 74 19.67 83.68 -1.90
N ASP A 75 20.35 84.29 -0.93
CA ASP A 75 21.37 83.65 -0.11
C ASP A 75 20.76 82.51 0.74
N GLN A 76 19.60 82.75 1.35
CA GLN A 76 18.84 81.71 2.08
C GLN A 76 18.41 80.57 1.17
N GLY A 77 17.95 80.88 -0.06
CA GLY A 77 17.58 79.88 -1.06
C GLY A 77 18.77 79.05 -1.53
N THR A 78 19.93 79.69 -1.69
CA THR A 78 21.19 79.04 -2.06
C THR A 78 21.66 78.11 -0.94
N GLU A 79 21.70 78.58 0.31
CA GLU A 79 22.08 77.76 1.47
C GLU A 79 21.11 76.57 1.66
N ALA A 80 19.80 76.79 1.50
CA ALA A 80 18.82 75.72 1.57
C ALA A 80 19.04 74.67 0.47
N THR A 81 19.41 75.09 -0.74
CA THR A 81 19.71 74.20 -1.86
C THR A 81 20.95 73.36 -1.59
N GLU A 82 22.03 73.95 -1.09
CA GLU A 82 23.26 73.23 -0.72
C GLU A 82 23.00 72.20 0.39
N ARG A 83 22.24 72.59 1.42
CA ARG A 83 21.84 71.67 2.51
C ARG A 83 21.01 70.49 1.98
N LEU A 84 20.10 70.74 1.04
CA LEU A 84 19.31 69.69 0.40
C LEU A 84 20.18 68.78 -0.48
N GLU A 85 21.16 69.32 -1.20
CA GLU A 85 22.07 68.54 -2.04
C GLU A 85 22.98 67.61 -1.22
N ILE A 86 23.48 68.08 -0.07
CA ILE A 86 24.22 67.26 0.89
C ILE A 86 23.32 66.14 1.44
N THR A 87 22.08 66.48 1.81
CA THR A 87 21.12 65.52 2.37
C THR A 87 20.74 64.45 1.33
N LYS A 88 20.48 64.86 0.08
CA LYS A 88 20.23 63.95 -1.04
C LYS A 88 21.40 63.01 -1.25
N SER A 89 22.63 63.54 -1.33
CA SER A 89 23.84 62.73 -1.52
C SER A 89 24.04 61.71 -0.39
N ARG A 90 23.72 62.10 0.85
CA ARG A 90 23.76 61.20 2.01
C ARG A 90 22.69 60.10 1.92
N LEU A 91 21.47 60.46 1.56
CA LEU A 91 20.36 59.50 1.40
C LEU A 91 20.64 58.52 0.25
N ASP A 92 21.18 58.98 -0.88
CA ASP A 92 21.54 58.12 -2.00
C ASP A 92 22.62 57.09 -1.62
N LYS A 93 23.63 57.51 -0.85
CA LYS A 93 24.65 56.58 -0.31
C LYS A 93 24.05 55.54 0.61
N GLU A 94 23.19 55.96 1.54
CA GLU A 94 22.53 55.05 2.48
C GLU A 94 21.56 54.09 1.77
N LEU A 95 20.84 54.56 0.75
CA LEU A 95 19.97 53.74 -0.07
C LEU A 95 20.77 52.66 -0.79
N ARG A 96 21.87 53.02 -1.46
CA ARG A 96 22.76 52.05 -2.13
C ARG A 96 23.30 51.01 -1.16
N ARG A 97 23.79 51.44 0.00
CA ARG A 97 24.30 50.56 1.06
C ARG A 97 23.23 49.57 1.54
N ARG A 98 22.01 50.05 1.80
CA ARG A 98 20.89 49.18 2.22
C ARG A 98 20.46 48.21 1.12
N SER A 99 20.41 48.65 -0.14
CA SER A 99 20.09 47.78 -1.27
C SER A 99 21.15 46.70 -1.48
N GLU A 100 22.43 47.02 -1.28
CA GLU A 100 23.52 46.04 -1.35
C GLU A 100 23.44 45.03 -0.22
N ASN A 101 23.30 45.49 1.03
CA ASN A 101 23.11 44.61 2.19
C ASN A 101 21.90 43.67 2.00
N PHE A 102 20.79 44.17 1.45
CA PHE A 102 19.62 43.35 1.17
C PHE A 102 19.90 42.28 0.11
N ARG A 103 20.61 42.64 -0.98
CA ARG A 103 21.00 41.67 -2.00
C ARG A 103 21.91 40.58 -1.43
N ASP A 104 22.86 40.94 -0.59
CA ASP A 104 23.79 39.98 0.00
C ASP A 104 23.09 39.05 1.00
N MET A 105 22.17 39.59 1.81
CA MET A 105 21.32 38.79 2.70
C MET A 105 20.44 37.80 1.93
N VAL A 106 19.82 38.23 0.83
CA VAL A 106 19.00 37.35 -0.03
C VAL A 106 19.88 36.27 -0.69
N LYS A 107 21.07 36.63 -1.17
CA LYS A 107 22.02 35.66 -1.74
C LYS A 107 22.45 34.63 -0.70
N SER A 108 22.90 35.08 0.49
CA SER A 108 23.29 34.18 1.59
C SER A 108 22.17 33.22 1.93
N ARG A 109 20.95 33.73 2.14
CA ARG A 109 19.79 32.89 2.45
C ARG A 109 19.46 31.90 1.34
N ASN A 110 19.57 32.31 0.07
CA ASN A 110 19.35 31.40 -1.06
C ASN A 110 20.42 30.29 -1.10
N THR A 111 21.68 30.62 -0.81
CA THR A 111 22.75 29.62 -0.69
C THR A 111 22.48 28.65 0.45
N ASP A 112 22.12 29.14 1.64
CA ASP A 112 21.79 28.29 2.80
C ASP A 112 20.62 27.34 2.47
N ILE A 113 19.58 27.85 1.81
CA ILE A 113 18.44 27.04 1.36
C ILE A 113 18.87 25.97 0.35
N GLN A 114 19.72 26.33 -0.62
CA GLN A 114 20.23 25.37 -1.61
C GLN A 114 21.09 24.28 -0.96
N GLU A 115 21.91 24.64 0.03
CA GLU A 115 22.72 23.69 0.79
C GLU A 115 21.86 22.73 1.63
N GLU A 116 20.78 23.22 2.25
CA GLU A 116 19.80 22.36 2.95
C GLU A 116 19.08 21.43 1.96
N TYR A 117 18.67 21.90 0.78
CA TYR A 117 18.10 21.03 -0.25
C TYR A 117 19.09 19.96 -0.71
N ALA A 118 20.35 20.31 -0.94
CA ALA A 118 21.39 19.35 -1.30
C ALA A 118 21.62 18.30 -0.20
N ARG A 119 21.59 18.71 1.08
CA ARG A 119 21.68 17.80 2.23
C ARG A 119 20.49 16.85 2.30
N MET A 120 19.25 17.35 2.15
CA MET A 120 18.06 16.50 2.16
C MET A 120 18.03 15.52 0.99
N LEU A 121 18.48 15.92 -0.21
CA LEU A 121 18.58 15.02 -1.35
C LEU A 121 19.60 13.90 -1.09
N LYS A 122 20.77 14.25 -0.53
CA LYS A 122 21.77 13.24 -0.16
C LYS A 122 21.25 12.28 0.91
N GLU A 123 20.55 12.78 1.92
CA GLU A 123 19.94 11.92 2.95
C GLU A 123 18.90 10.95 2.34
N LEU A 124 18.14 11.41 1.34
CA LEU A 124 17.22 10.54 0.61
C LEU A 124 17.96 9.48 -0.19
N ASP A 125 19.05 9.84 -0.88
CA ASP A 125 19.89 8.88 -1.61
C ASP A 125 20.50 7.83 -0.65
N ASP A 126 21.03 8.27 0.50
CA ASP A 126 21.59 7.38 1.53
C ASP A 126 20.51 6.40 2.07
N GLN A 127 19.26 6.86 2.24
CA GLN A 127 18.13 6.02 2.64
C GLN A 127 17.75 5.00 1.55
N VAL A 128 17.78 5.40 0.29
CA VAL A 128 17.52 4.50 -0.85
C VAL A 128 18.59 3.41 -0.91
N GLU A 129 19.87 3.77 -0.80
CA GLU A 129 20.97 2.80 -0.77
C GLU A 129 20.84 1.82 0.40
N SER A 130 20.46 2.31 1.59
CA SER A 130 20.22 1.45 2.75
C SER A 130 19.08 0.45 2.51
N LEU A 131 17.97 0.89 1.91
CA LEU A 131 16.83 0.02 1.59
C LEU A 131 17.19 -1.00 0.51
N ASP A 132 17.95 -0.62 -0.51
CA ASP A 132 18.44 -1.54 -1.53
C ASP A 132 19.34 -2.62 -0.94
N GLN A 133 20.21 -2.25 0.02
CA GLN A 133 21.04 -3.21 0.74
C GLN A 133 20.20 -4.17 1.61
N GLU A 134 19.18 -3.66 2.31
CA GLU A 134 18.25 -4.51 3.08
C GLU A 134 17.49 -5.49 2.17
N ILE A 135 17.02 -5.03 1.01
CA ILE A 135 16.34 -5.88 0.01
C ILE A 135 17.30 -6.96 -0.52
N ALA A 136 18.55 -6.61 -0.79
CA ALA A 136 19.57 -7.56 -1.24
C ALA A 136 19.82 -8.63 -0.18
N ASN A 137 20.02 -8.23 1.08
CA ASN A 137 20.23 -9.12 2.21
C ASN A 137 19.02 -10.05 2.41
N GLU A 138 17.79 -9.53 2.34
CA GLU A 138 16.55 -10.32 2.48
C GLU A 138 16.43 -11.37 1.35
N LYS A 139 16.80 -11.02 0.12
CA LYS A 139 16.84 -11.96 -1.01
C LYS A 139 17.88 -13.06 -0.80
N GLU A 140 19.07 -12.72 -0.32
CA GLU A 140 20.13 -13.68 -0.01
C GLU A 140 19.70 -14.65 1.09
N MET A 141 19.15 -14.14 2.20
CA MET A 141 18.64 -14.96 3.30
C MET A 141 17.50 -15.89 2.85
N LYS A 142 16.64 -15.45 1.93
CA LYS A 142 15.59 -16.31 1.35
C LYS A 142 16.19 -17.39 0.45
N ALA A 143 17.16 -17.05 -0.40
CA ALA A 143 17.85 -18.02 -1.24
C ALA A 143 18.58 -19.08 -0.39
N GLU A 144 19.24 -18.67 0.70
CA GLU A 144 19.91 -19.57 1.64
C GLU A 144 18.92 -20.49 2.35
N LYS A 145 17.78 -19.97 2.82
CA LYS A 145 16.70 -20.79 3.42
C LYS A 145 16.16 -21.84 2.43
N VAL A 146 15.97 -21.48 1.17
CA VAL A 146 15.52 -22.41 0.12
C VAL A 146 16.58 -23.48 -0.15
N LYS A 147 17.86 -23.09 -0.24
CA LYS A 147 18.98 -24.02 -0.40
C LYS A 147 19.05 -25.01 0.75
N ARG A 148 18.99 -24.53 2.00
CA ARG A 148 19.00 -25.36 3.21
C ARG A 148 17.83 -26.36 3.24
N ARG A 149 16.61 -25.93 2.90
CA ARG A 149 15.45 -26.83 2.79
C ARG A 149 15.66 -27.93 1.75
N ARG A 150 16.31 -27.61 0.62
CA ARG A 150 16.62 -28.58 -0.44
C ARG A 150 17.67 -29.59 0.01
N GLU A 151 18.71 -29.13 0.72
CA GLU A 151 19.73 -29.99 1.32
C GLU A 151 19.12 -30.93 2.36
N GLU A 152 18.33 -30.42 3.31
CA GLU A 152 17.62 -31.23 4.31
C GLU A 152 16.67 -32.26 3.67
N ALA A 153 15.98 -31.90 2.59
CA ALA A 153 15.14 -32.84 1.85
C ALA A 153 15.95 -33.94 1.14
N SER A 154 17.13 -33.60 0.63
CA SER A 154 18.03 -34.57 -0.01
C SER A 154 18.62 -35.55 1.02
N GLU A 155 19.01 -35.06 2.21
CA GLU A 155 19.47 -35.90 3.32
C GLU A 155 18.38 -36.86 3.80
N LYS A 156 17.13 -36.38 3.95
CA LYS A 156 16.00 -37.24 4.30
C LYS A 156 15.71 -38.32 3.27
N LYS A 157 15.90 -38.02 1.97
CA LYS A 157 15.74 -39.02 0.91
C LYS A 157 16.87 -40.05 0.95
N ALA A 158 18.11 -39.62 1.19
CA ALA A 158 19.26 -40.50 1.32
C ALA A 158 19.11 -41.45 2.52
N SER A 159 18.72 -40.92 3.69
CA SER A 159 18.51 -41.75 4.89
C SER A 159 17.35 -42.73 4.72
N LYS A 160 16.24 -42.30 4.11
CA LYS A 160 15.12 -43.21 3.78
C LYS A 160 15.53 -44.30 2.80
N LYS A 161 16.32 -43.97 1.79
CA LYS A 161 16.85 -44.96 0.83
C LYS A 161 17.73 -45.98 1.53
N GLN A 162 18.64 -45.53 2.40
CA GLN A 162 19.51 -46.43 3.16
C GLN A 162 18.71 -47.38 4.06
N HIS A 163 17.71 -46.88 4.78
CA HIS A 163 16.81 -47.72 5.57
C HIS A 163 16.09 -48.78 4.72
N LEU A 164 15.60 -48.41 3.54
CA LEU A 164 14.95 -49.35 2.63
C LEU A 164 15.92 -50.38 2.04
N GLU A 165 17.17 -50.00 1.79
CA GLU A 165 18.22 -50.93 1.36
C GLU A 165 18.57 -51.94 2.46
N ASP A 166 18.68 -51.47 3.71
CA ASP A 166 18.91 -52.32 4.88
C ASP A 166 17.74 -53.30 5.08
N GLU A 167 16.49 -52.82 5.03
CA GLU A 167 15.29 -53.65 5.15
C GLU A 167 15.19 -54.69 4.01
N ASN A 168 15.48 -54.28 2.77
CA ASN A 168 15.49 -55.20 1.62
C ASN A 168 16.59 -56.27 1.77
N SER A 169 17.77 -55.90 2.27
CA SER A 169 18.84 -56.86 2.55
C SER A 169 18.42 -57.89 3.59
N GLN A 170 17.69 -57.47 4.64
CA GLN A 170 17.17 -58.35 5.67
C GLN A 170 16.08 -59.28 5.13
N LEU A 171 15.14 -58.76 4.33
CA LEU A 171 14.10 -59.57 3.68
C LEU A 171 14.70 -60.59 2.71
N LYS A 172 15.78 -60.24 2.01
CA LYS A 172 16.49 -61.15 1.11
C LYS A 172 17.13 -62.31 1.89
N VAL A 173 17.74 -62.03 3.04
CA VAL A 173 18.27 -63.09 3.93
C VAL A 173 17.16 -64.02 4.39
N GLN A 174 16.01 -63.48 4.82
CA GLN A 174 14.85 -64.30 5.22
C GLN A 174 14.29 -65.13 4.05
N LEU A 175 14.24 -64.55 2.84
CA LEU A 175 13.79 -65.26 1.65
C LEU A 175 14.74 -66.43 1.32
N ASP A 176 16.05 -66.22 1.41
CA ASP A 176 17.05 -67.27 1.17
C ASP A 176 16.93 -68.39 2.22
N GLU A 177 16.68 -68.05 3.48
CA GLU A 177 16.39 -69.01 4.57
C GLU A 177 15.14 -69.84 4.26
N PHE A 178 13.99 -69.22 3.98
CA PHE A 178 12.75 -69.93 3.63
C PHE A 178 12.89 -70.75 2.34
N THR A 179 13.61 -70.24 1.35
CA THR A 179 13.86 -70.97 0.09
C THR A 179 14.68 -72.24 0.37
N SER A 180 15.66 -72.16 1.27
CA SER A 180 16.45 -73.32 1.68
C SER A 180 15.61 -74.36 2.41
N GLU A 181 14.68 -73.93 3.26
CA GLU A 181 13.75 -74.79 3.99
C GLU A 181 12.77 -75.49 3.03
N ILE A 182 12.21 -74.76 2.06
CA ILE A 182 11.33 -75.33 1.04
C ILE A 182 12.05 -76.40 0.22
N ARG A 183 13.30 -76.16 -0.20
CA ARG A 183 14.08 -77.17 -0.93
C ARG A 183 14.30 -78.44 -0.10
N GLN A 184 14.60 -78.29 1.19
CA GLN A 184 14.73 -79.43 2.10
C GLN A 184 13.43 -80.22 2.21
N LEU A 185 12.29 -79.54 2.32
CA LEU A 185 10.96 -80.19 2.35
C LEU A 185 10.64 -80.89 1.03
N GLN A 186 10.92 -80.27 -0.12
CA GLN A 186 10.74 -80.89 -1.43
C GLN A 186 11.57 -82.16 -1.59
N ASP A 187 12.83 -82.16 -1.13
CA ASP A 187 13.68 -83.35 -1.13
C ASP A 187 13.13 -84.48 -0.24
N VAL A 188 12.47 -84.14 0.87
CA VAL A 188 11.78 -85.11 1.73
C VAL A 188 10.52 -85.65 1.04
N PHE A 189 9.70 -84.79 0.45
CA PHE A 189 8.51 -85.21 -0.31
C PHE A 189 8.86 -86.14 -1.48
N ALA A 190 9.86 -85.79 -2.29
CA ALA A 190 10.29 -86.61 -3.42
C ALA A 190 10.83 -87.99 -3.01
N LYS A 191 11.35 -88.13 -1.78
CA LYS A 191 11.75 -89.44 -1.24
C LYS A 191 10.52 -90.28 -0.88
N LEU A 192 9.50 -89.67 -0.27
CA LEU A 192 8.26 -90.33 0.10
C LEU A 192 7.44 -90.74 -1.13
N GLU A 193 7.35 -89.89 -2.15
CA GLU A 193 6.63 -90.17 -3.39
C GLU A 193 7.23 -91.38 -4.14
N LYS A 194 8.58 -91.49 -4.18
CA LYS A 194 9.27 -92.68 -4.73
C LYS A 194 9.03 -93.96 -3.92
N GLU A 195 8.68 -93.86 -2.64
CA GLU A 195 8.29 -95.03 -1.84
C GLU A 195 6.87 -95.48 -2.17
N ASP A 196 5.98 -94.53 -2.52
CA ASP A 196 4.57 -94.79 -2.85
C ASP A 196 4.40 -95.32 -4.28
N GLU A 197 5.12 -94.76 -5.26
CA GLU A 197 5.13 -95.28 -6.65
C GLU A 197 5.67 -96.73 -6.75
N ARG A 198 6.50 -97.15 -5.79
CA ARG A 198 6.95 -98.55 -5.68
C ARG A 198 5.84 -99.50 -5.24
N LEU A 199 4.78 -98.99 -4.60
CA LEU A 199 3.64 -99.76 -4.12
C LEU A 199 2.54 -99.89 -5.19
N GLU A 200 2.39 -98.89 -6.07
CA GLU A 200 1.27 -98.85 -7.03
C GLU A 200 1.53 -99.50 -8.42
N ASN A 201 2.78 -99.74 -8.82
CA ASN A 201 3.14 -100.28 -10.15
C ASN A 201 2.80 -101.79 -10.37
N GLY A 202 1.79 -102.33 -9.68
CA GLY A 202 1.51 -103.76 -9.55
C GLY A 202 0.43 -104.36 -10.48
N GLY A 203 -0.21 -103.64 -11.40
CA GLY A 203 -1.22 -104.29 -12.24
C GLY A 203 -1.76 -103.43 -13.37
N ASP A 204 -1.54 -103.89 -14.60
CA ASP A 204 -1.88 -103.17 -15.83
C ASP A 204 -2.62 -104.08 -16.84
N THR A 205 -3.29 -103.42 -17.80
CA THR A 205 -3.69 -103.85 -19.17
C THR A 205 -5.07 -104.48 -19.48
N ASP A 206 -5.96 -103.62 -19.99
CA ASP A 206 -6.58 -103.50 -21.34
C ASP A 206 -6.70 -104.67 -22.36
N SER A 207 -7.81 -104.71 -23.15
CA SER A 207 -7.90 -105.20 -24.55
C SER A 207 -9.26 -104.83 -25.20
N VAL A 208 -9.60 -104.91 -26.50
CA VAL A 208 -9.10 -104.45 -27.83
C VAL A 208 -10.22 -104.65 -28.91
N GLU A 209 -11.43 -105.13 -28.57
CA GLU A 209 -12.54 -105.43 -29.53
C GLU A 209 -13.21 -104.21 -30.21
N SER A 210 -12.56 -103.05 -30.21
CA SER A 210 -13.20 -101.75 -30.23
C SER A 210 -12.98 -100.97 -31.55
N ALA A 211 -12.38 -101.53 -32.61
CA ALA A 211 -11.78 -100.74 -33.70
C ALA A 211 -12.73 -100.02 -34.71
N GLU A 212 -13.82 -100.65 -35.18
CA GLU A 212 -14.76 -100.01 -36.14
C GLU A 212 -15.82 -99.15 -35.43
N GLU A 213 -16.26 -99.60 -34.25
CA GLU A 213 -17.05 -98.78 -33.33
C GLU A 213 -16.21 -97.60 -32.81
N ARG A 214 -14.89 -97.78 -32.59
CA ARG A 214 -13.93 -96.69 -32.31
C ARG A 214 -13.95 -95.65 -33.40
N ARG A 215 -13.92 -96.02 -34.68
CA ARG A 215 -13.88 -95.01 -35.76
C ARG A 215 -15.12 -94.13 -35.81
N ARG A 216 -16.32 -94.70 -35.65
CA ARG A 216 -17.56 -93.89 -35.58
C ARG A 216 -17.61 -93.05 -34.30
N LEU A 217 -17.22 -93.64 -33.18
CA LEU A 217 -17.06 -92.91 -31.92
C LEU A 217 -15.95 -91.87 -31.98
N GLU A 218 -14.94 -92.02 -32.85
CA GLU A 218 -13.84 -91.07 -33.08
C GLU A 218 -14.30 -89.91 -33.95
N GLU A 219 -15.11 -90.15 -35.00
CA GLU A 219 -15.72 -89.08 -35.79
C GLU A 219 -16.75 -88.29 -34.98
N GLU A 220 -17.59 -88.96 -34.19
CA GLU A 220 -18.51 -88.30 -33.26
C GLU A 220 -17.75 -87.55 -32.15
N ARG A 221 -16.66 -88.13 -31.62
CA ARG A 221 -15.77 -87.45 -30.69
C ARG A 221 -15.11 -86.23 -31.32
N ALA A 222 -14.61 -86.31 -32.54
CA ALA A 222 -13.99 -85.19 -33.23
C ALA A 222 -15.01 -84.07 -33.49
N GLN A 223 -16.25 -84.40 -33.82
CA GLN A 223 -17.31 -83.42 -34.01
C GLN A 223 -17.71 -82.76 -32.68
N ASN A 224 -17.81 -83.55 -31.60
CA ASN A 224 -18.06 -83.02 -30.26
C ASN A 224 -16.90 -82.15 -29.77
N GLU A 225 -15.65 -82.56 -30.02
CA GLU A 225 -14.44 -81.80 -29.73
C GLU A 225 -14.42 -80.47 -30.49
N ILE A 226 -14.84 -80.46 -31.76
CA ILE A 226 -14.99 -79.20 -32.52
C ILE A 226 -16.05 -78.29 -31.89
N VAL A 227 -17.17 -78.84 -31.42
CA VAL A 227 -18.23 -78.05 -30.74
C VAL A 227 -17.74 -77.52 -29.39
N GLU A 228 -17.02 -78.34 -28.62
CA GLU A 228 -16.40 -77.96 -27.35
C GLU A 228 -15.36 -76.85 -27.56
N LEU A 229 -14.47 -77.00 -28.55
CA LEU A 229 -13.49 -75.98 -28.92
C LEU A 229 -14.16 -74.68 -29.39
N GLN A 230 -15.29 -74.76 -30.11
CA GLN A 230 -16.05 -73.58 -30.49
C GLN A 230 -16.68 -72.87 -29.29
N GLN A 231 -17.22 -73.61 -28.32
CA GLN A 231 -17.72 -73.03 -27.07
C GLN A 231 -16.58 -72.41 -26.24
N GLU A 232 -15.43 -73.07 -26.17
CA GLU A 232 -14.24 -72.54 -25.50
C GLU A 232 -13.77 -71.24 -26.14
N ILE A 233 -13.72 -71.15 -27.47
CA ILE A 233 -13.37 -69.92 -28.19
C ILE A 233 -14.33 -68.78 -27.85
N VAL A 234 -15.63 -69.05 -27.73
CA VAL A 234 -16.62 -68.03 -27.34
C VAL A 234 -16.36 -67.55 -25.92
N LEU A 235 -16.16 -68.47 -24.97
CA LEU A 235 -15.84 -68.12 -23.58
C LEU A 235 -14.53 -67.33 -23.46
N LEU A 236 -13.51 -67.69 -24.24
CA LEU A 236 -12.25 -66.97 -24.28
C LEU A 236 -12.40 -65.55 -24.85
N ARG A 237 -13.26 -65.36 -25.86
CA ARG A 237 -13.57 -64.02 -26.39
C ARG A 237 -14.33 -63.17 -25.38
N GLU A 238 -15.33 -63.74 -24.70
CA GLU A 238 -16.07 -63.04 -23.63
C GLU A 238 -15.14 -62.67 -22.47
N ALA A 239 -14.22 -63.56 -22.09
CA ALA A 239 -13.19 -63.27 -21.09
C ALA A 239 -12.25 -62.13 -21.54
N GLN A 240 -11.86 -62.12 -22.82
CA GLN A 240 -11.02 -61.06 -23.38
C GLN A 240 -11.73 -59.70 -23.39
N GLU A 241 -13.01 -59.64 -23.77
CA GLU A 241 -13.84 -58.42 -23.68
C GLU A 241 -14.00 -57.94 -22.24
N ALA A 242 -14.29 -58.83 -21.30
CA ALA A 242 -14.40 -58.48 -19.88
C ALA A 242 -13.09 -57.95 -19.29
N ILE A 243 -11.93 -58.48 -19.74
CA ILE A 243 -10.61 -57.98 -19.35
C ILE A 243 -10.37 -56.59 -19.95
N ALA A 244 -10.68 -56.37 -21.23
CA ALA A 244 -10.53 -55.08 -21.88
C ALA A 244 -11.38 -53.98 -21.19
N GLU A 245 -12.64 -54.28 -20.87
CA GLU A 245 -13.53 -53.33 -20.18
C GLU A 245 -13.03 -53.00 -18.75
N LYS A 246 -12.42 -53.97 -18.06
CA LYS A 246 -11.79 -53.74 -16.76
C LYS A 246 -10.56 -52.84 -16.85
N ILE A 247 -9.73 -53.01 -17.89
CA ILE A 247 -8.54 -52.18 -18.13
C ILE A 247 -8.96 -50.73 -18.40
N ASP A 248 -9.96 -50.51 -19.25
CA ASP A 248 -10.47 -49.15 -19.53
C ASP A 248 -11.05 -48.48 -18.27
N LYS A 249 -11.82 -49.22 -17.44
CA LYS A 249 -12.33 -48.70 -16.17
C LYS A 249 -11.23 -48.38 -15.16
N GLN A 250 -10.18 -49.21 -15.10
CA GLN A 250 -9.02 -48.96 -14.23
C GLN A 250 -8.22 -47.73 -14.72
N SER A 251 -8.05 -47.58 -16.03
CA SER A 251 -7.42 -46.40 -16.65
C SER A 251 -8.18 -45.12 -16.32
N LEU A 252 -9.50 -45.11 -16.50
CA LEU A 252 -10.34 -43.95 -16.19
C LEU A 252 -10.31 -43.61 -14.69
N LYS A 253 -10.31 -44.63 -13.82
CA LYS A 253 -10.18 -44.44 -12.37
C LYS A 253 -8.81 -43.83 -11.99
N ALA A 254 -7.74 -44.25 -12.66
CA ALA A 254 -6.40 -43.71 -12.43
C ALA A 254 -6.32 -42.23 -12.83
N GLN A 255 -6.87 -41.87 -14.00
CA GLN A 255 -6.95 -40.46 -14.44
C GLN A 255 -7.77 -39.60 -13.47
N TYR A 256 -8.91 -40.10 -12.99
CA TYR A 256 -9.74 -39.37 -12.03
C TYR A 256 -9.04 -39.14 -10.69
N GLU A 257 -8.30 -40.13 -10.16
CA GLU A 257 -7.54 -39.95 -8.92
C GLU A 257 -6.34 -39.00 -9.11
N GLU A 258 -5.70 -38.98 -10.28
CA GLU A 258 -4.65 -38.03 -10.62
C GLU A 258 -5.18 -36.58 -10.65
N GLU A 259 -6.27 -36.33 -11.38
CA GLU A 259 -6.90 -34.99 -11.45
C GLU A 259 -7.40 -34.54 -10.07
N LYS A 260 -8.01 -35.45 -9.30
CA LYS A 260 -8.43 -35.19 -7.93
C LYS A 260 -7.25 -34.84 -7.02
N GLN A 261 -6.11 -35.50 -7.18
CA GLN A 261 -4.90 -35.20 -6.42
C GLN A 261 -4.33 -33.83 -6.79
N GLU A 262 -4.30 -33.48 -8.07
CA GLU A 262 -3.89 -32.15 -8.56
C GLU A 262 -4.78 -31.04 -7.96
N VAL A 263 -6.10 -31.20 -8.03
CA VAL A 263 -7.05 -30.23 -7.46
C VAL A 263 -6.89 -30.11 -5.93
N LEU A 264 -6.61 -31.21 -5.23
CA LEU A 264 -6.34 -31.16 -3.79
C LEU A 264 -5.05 -30.38 -3.50
N GLU A 265 -3.98 -30.61 -4.26
CA GLU A 265 -2.72 -29.89 -4.13
C GLU A 265 -2.91 -28.40 -4.39
N GLU A 266 -3.62 -28.02 -5.46
CA GLU A 266 -3.97 -26.62 -5.74
C GLU A 266 -4.79 -26.00 -4.60
N THR A 267 -5.79 -26.72 -4.09
CA THR A 267 -6.61 -26.26 -2.97
C THR A 267 -5.77 -26.04 -1.72
N THR A 268 -4.81 -26.92 -1.43
CA THR A 268 -3.90 -26.75 -0.29
C THR A 268 -2.97 -25.56 -0.48
N HIS A 269 -2.44 -25.37 -1.69
CA HIS A 269 -1.60 -24.22 -2.03
C HIS A 269 -2.37 -22.90 -1.89
N LEU A 270 -3.60 -22.84 -2.41
CA LEU A 270 -4.47 -21.67 -2.26
C LEU A 270 -4.81 -21.38 -0.80
N LYS A 271 -5.09 -22.41 0.00
CA LYS A 271 -5.30 -22.24 1.45
C LYS A 271 -4.06 -21.66 2.13
N SER A 272 -2.87 -22.18 1.83
CA SER A 272 -1.64 -21.61 2.40
C SER A 272 -1.41 -20.16 1.98
N LEU A 273 -1.70 -19.79 0.73
CA LEU A 273 -1.62 -18.41 0.26
C LEU A 273 -2.59 -17.49 1.02
N VAL A 274 -3.81 -17.95 1.28
CA VAL A 274 -4.79 -17.21 2.08
C VAL A 274 -4.30 -17.05 3.52
N GLU A 275 -3.77 -18.11 4.12
CA GLU A 275 -3.20 -18.08 5.48
C GLU A 275 -2.00 -17.14 5.59
N ASP A 276 -1.16 -17.05 4.55
CA ASP A 276 0.00 -16.15 4.51
C ASP A 276 -0.39 -14.68 4.24
N LEU A 277 -1.38 -14.44 3.36
CA LEU A 277 -1.79 -13.10 2.95
C LEU A 277 -2.74 -12.44 3.96
N THR A 278 -3.59 -13.21 4.64
CA THR A 278 -4.52 -12.68 5.67
C THR A 278 -3.82 -11.85 6.76
N PRO A 279 -2.74 -12.32 7.41
CA PRO A 279 -2.04 -11.53 8.42
C PRO A 279 -1.35 -10.30 7.81
N GLN A 280 -0.87 -10.36 6.56
CA GLN A 280 -0.30 -9.20 5.87
C GLN A 280 -1.35 -8.14 5.57
N ILE A 281 -2.54 -8.54 5.09
CA ILE A 281 -3.67 -7.64 4.85
C ILE A 281 -4.10 -6.99 6.16
N ASN A 282 -4.21 -7.76 7.25
CA ASN A 282 -4.56 -7.23 8.56
C ASN A 282 -3.51 -6.25 9.09
N SER A 283 -2.22 -6.60 8.98
CA SER A 283 -1.11 -5.73 9.38
C SER A 283 -1.10 -4.42 8.58
N ASN A 284 -1.28 -4.50 7.25
CA ASN A 284 -1.38 -3.34 6.39
C ASN A 284 -2.61 -2.49 6.71
N GLY A 285 -3.75 -3.09 7.05
CA GLY A 285 -4.95 -2.40 7.50
C GLY A 285 -4.71 -1.61 8.77
N VAL A 286 -4.08 -2.22 9.79
CA VAL A 286 -3.70 -1.53 11.05
C VAL A 286 -2.73 -0.38 10.77
N ARG A 287 -1.72 -0.60 9.92
CA ARG A 287 -0.76 0.43 9.53
C ARG A 287 -1.46 1.60 8.82
N LEU A 288 -2.38 1.32 7.90
CA LEU A 288 -3.16 2.35 7.21
C LEU A 288 -4.00 3.18 8.18
N HIS A 289 -4.70 2.55 9.13
CA HIS A 289 -5.45 3.26 10.18
C HIS A 289 -4.55 4.12 11.09
N SER A 290 -3.29 3.73 11.28
CA SER A 290 -2.31 4.57 11.99
C SER A 290 -1.92 5.79 11.15
N LEU A 291 -1.55 5.56 9.89
CA LEU A 291 -1.14 6.62 8.95
C LEU A 291 -2.25 7.65 8.73
N LEU A 292 -3.50 7.21 8.60
CA LEU A 292 -4.67 8.09 8.48
C LEU A 292 -4.84 9.03 9.68
N ARG A 293 -4.39 8.64 10.87
CA ARG A 293 -4.41 9.52 12.06
C ARG A 293 -3.20 10.44 12.12
N THR A 294 -2.02 9.94 11.78
CA THR A 294 -0.75 10.69 11.92
C THR A 294 -0.55 11.72 10.82
N LEU A 295 -0.93 11.39 9.58
CA LEU A 295 -0.73 12.26 8.42
C LEU A 295 -1.91 13.21 8.16
N ALA A 296 -2.96 13.14 8.97
CA ALA A 296 -4.11 14.01 8.81
C ALA A 296 -3.78 15.47 9.14
N PRO A 297 -4.43 16.45 8.49
CA PRO A 297 -4.24 17.88 8.76
C PRO A 297 -4.56 18.29 10.22
N SER A 298 -5.42 17.51 10.89
CA SER A 298 -5.68 17.65 12.32
C SER A 298 -6.04 16.30 12.95
N PRO A 299 -5.87 16.13 14.27
CA PRO A 299 -6.27 14.90 14.97
C PRO A 299 -7.77 14.58 14.84
N GLY A 300 -8.62 15.61 14.79
CA GLY A 300 -10.06 15.47 14.56
C GLY A 300 -10.36 14.90 13.18
N ILE A 301 -9.74 15.45 12.13
CA ILE A 301 -9.88 14.98 10.75
C ILE A 301 -9.38 13.54 10.62
N GLY A 302 -8.22 13.20 11.19
CA GLY A 302 -7.68 11.83 11.14
C GLY A 302 -8.58 10.79 11.80
N THR A 303 -9.26 11.17 12.89
CA THR A 303 -10.25 10.30 13.55
C THR A 303 -11.48 10.07 12.66
N LEU A 304 -11.97 11.13 12.00
CA LEU A 304 -13.10 11.03 11.06
C LEU A 304 -12.75 10.21 9.82
N MET A 305 -11.55 10.40 9.26
CA MET A 305 -11.05 9.61 8.13
C MET A 305 -10.97 8.12 8.48
N THR A 306 -10.41 7.80 9.66
CA THR A 306 -10.30 6.43 10.15
C THR A 306 -11.68 5.80 10.34
N ARG A 307 -12.63 6.54 10.95
CA ARG A 307 -13.99 6.08 11.18
C ARG A 307 -14.74 5.81 9.87
N LEU A 308 -14.67 6.73 8.91
CA LEU A 308 -15.33 6.58 7.61
C LEU A 308 -14.75 5.40 6.83
N TYR A 309 -13.41 5.30 6.77
CA TYR A 309 -12.74 4.19 6.11
C TYR A 309 -13.10 2.85 6.78
N GLN A 310 -13.12 2.81 8.11
CA GLN A 310 -13.55 1.62 8.85
C GLN A 310 -15.02 1.28 8.56
N GLN A 311 -15.95 2.23 8.48
CA GLN A 311 -17.35 1.96 8.13
C GLN A 311 -17.51 1.35 6.72
N LEU A 312 -16.65 1.75 5.78
CA LEU A 312 -16.63 1.20 4.41
C LEU A 312 -15.98 -0.19 4.34
N CYS A 313 -15.04 -0.48 5.23
CA CYS A 313 -14.29 -1.75 5.24
C CYS A 313 -14.81 -2.80 6.26
N SER A 314 -15.61 -2.39 7.25
CA SER A 314 -16.10 -3.29 8.30
C SER A 314 -17.24 -4.13 7.77
N ASP A 315 -16.92 -5.31 7.23
CA ASP A 315 -17.67 -6.58 7.24
C ASP A 315 -17.20 -7.40 6.02
N SER A 316 -16.08 -8.10 6.18
CA SER A 316 -15.84 -9.32 5.42
C SER A 316 -15.43 -10.42 6.39
N PRO A 317 -16.39 -11.02 7.10
CA PRO A 317 -16.14 -12.30 7.73
C PRO A 317 -16.13 -13.36 6.63
N ALA A 318 -14.93 -13.71 6.14
CA ALA A 318 -14.62 -14.97 5.47
C ALA A 318 -15.36 -15.24 4.12
N PRO A 319 -14.83 -16.14 3.26
CA PRO A 319 -15.39 -16.34 1.93
C PRO A 319 -16.77 -16.99 2.05
N SER A 320 -17.79 -16.25 1.65
CA SER A 320 -19.10 -16.79 1.36
C SER A 320 -18.97 -17.90 0.31
N SER A 321 -19.61 -19.02 0.63
CA SER A 321 -19.93 -20.19 -0.21
C SER A 321 -19.70 -20.02 -1.72
N PRO A 322 -19.09 -21.01 -2.41
CA PRO A 322 -18.85 -20.95 -3.84
C PRO A 322 -20.19 -20.90 -4.58
N GLY A 323 -20.60 -19.71 -4.99
CA GLY A 323 -21.88 -19.50 -5.68
C GLY A 323 -22.53 -18.12 -5.51
N MET A 324 -22.02 -17.24 -4.64
CA MET A 324 -22.55 -15.87 -4.54
C MET A 324 -21.76 -14.87 -5.41
N PRO A 325 -22.45 -13.97 -6.13
CA PRO A 325 -21.80 -12.88 -6.87
C PRO A 325 -21.03 -11.96 -5.90
N PRO A 326 -19.99 -11.24 -6.38
CA PRO A 326 -19.19 -10.36 -5.54
C PRO A 326 -20.09 -9.40 -4.76
N THR A 327 -19.91 -9.37 -3.45
CA THR A 327 -20.69 -8.51 -2.54
C THR A 327 -20.66 -7.06 -3.05
N PRO A 328 -21.83 -6.38 -3.16
CA PRO A 328 -21.87 -4.98 -3.60
C PRO A 328 -21.00 -4.12 -2.68
N ARG A 329 -20.25 -3.17 -3.27
CA ARG A 329 -19.41 -2.22 -2.53
C ARG A 329 -20.26 -1.55 -1.44
N LYS A 330 -19.82 -1.63 -0.19
CA LYS A 330 -20.51 -1.01 0.94
C LYS A 330 -20.57 0.50 0.73
N THR A 331 -21.76 1.07 0.81
CA THR A 331 -21.98 2.52 0.69
C THR A 331 -22.32 3.10 2.06
N VAL A 332 -21.85 4.31 2.32
CA VAL A 332 -22.19 5.09 3.51
C VAL A 332 -23.00 6.30 3.03
N ASP A 333 -24.15 6.56 3.67
CA ASP A 333 -24.90 7.79 3.40
C ASP A 333 -24.08 9.00 3.86
N LEU A 334 -23.68 9.80 2.87
CA LEU A 334 -22.88 11.01 3.06
C LEU A 334 -23.56 11.98 4.04
N LYS A 335 -24.88 12.13 3.94
CA LYS A 335 -25.62 13.08 4.79
C LYS A 335 -25.66 12.61 6.23
N ALA A 336 -25.92 11.32 6.46
CA ALA A 336 -25.87 10.73 7.79
C ALA A 336 -24.46 10.83 8.41
N PHE A 337 -23.39 10.59 7.64
CA PHE A 337 -22.02 10.72 8.12
C PHE A 337 -21.70 12.16 8.52
N LEU A 338 -21.98 13.14 7.66
CA LEU A 338 -21.71 14.56 7.94
C LEU A 338 -22.50 15.07 9.14
N ASN A 339 -23.74 14.61 9.33
CA ASN A 339 -24.56 14.93 10.51
C ASN A 339 -24.02 14.32 11.81
N SER A 340 -23.23 13.25 11.73
CA SER A 340 -22.58 12.61 12.88
C SER A 340 -21.21 13.20 13.22
N CYS A 341 -20.70 14.14 12.41
CA CYS A 341 -19.41 14.78 12.62
C CYS A 341 -19.54 15.95 13.63
N PRO A 342 -18.49 16.23 14.44
CA PRO A 342 -18.47 17.38 15.34
C PRO A 342 -18.64 18.73 14.62
N SER A 343 -18.14 18.81 13.38
CA SER A 343 -18.30 19.95 12.48
C SER A 343 -18.49 19.45 11.05
N PHE A 344 -19.40 20.12 10.32
CA PHE A 344 -19.64 19.85 8.91
C PHE A 344 -18.40 20.12 8.04
N GLU A 345 -17.61 21.14 8.39
CA GLU A 345 -16.38 21.48 7.67
C GLU A 345 -15.29 20.42 7.87
N GLU A 346 -15.14 19.89 9.08
CA GLU A 346 -14.18 18.81 9.37
C GLU A 346 -14.58 17.50 8.67
N GLY A 347 -15.88 17.20 8.64
CA GLY A 347 -16.42 16.04 7.92
C GLY A 347 -16.14 16.09 6.42
N ASN A 348 -16.38 17.24 5.77
CA ASN A 348 -16.07 17.41 4.35
C ASN A 348 -14.57 17.35 4.07
N ARG A 349 -13.73 17.97 4.90
CA ARG A 349 -12.27 17.88 4.76
C ARG A 349 -11.77 16.44 4.89
N ALA A 350 -12.31 15.65 5.82
CA ALA A 350 -11.96 14.24 5.96
C ALA A 350 -12.29 13.42 4.70
N ILE A 351 -13.42 13.71 4.05
CA ILE A 351 -13.82 13.06 2.80
C ILE A 351 -12.90 13.44 1.65
N ASP A 352 -12.57 14.72 1.51
CA ASP A 352 -11.68 15.19 0.45
C ASP A 352 -10.27 14.63 0.60
N GLU A 353 -9.74 14.56 1.81
CA GLU A 353 -8.44 13.92 2.06
C GLU A 353 -8.46 12.41 1.74
N LEU A 354 -9.54 11.69 2.09
CA LEU A 354 -9.66 10.27 1.72
C LEU A 354 -9.79 10.07 0.20
N LYS A 355 -10.46 10.99 -0.52
CA LYS A 355 -10.51 10.97 -1.99
C LYS A 355 -9.15 11.21 -2.60
N LYS A 356 -8.36 12.17 -2.08
CA LYS A 356 -6.98 12.43 -2.55
C LYS A 356 -6.10 11.19 -2.39
N LEU A 357 -6.27 10.45 -1.29
CA LEU A 357 -5.60 9.17 -1.05
C LEU A 357 -6.17 8.01 -1.86
N GLN A 358 -7.19 8.25 -2.70
CA GLN A 358 -7.90 7.24 -3.50
C GLN A 358 -8.50 6.09 -2.67
N LEU A 359 -8.75 6.34 -1.38
CA LEU A 359 -9.30 5.34 -0.47
C LEU A 359 -10.83 5.25 -0.54
N ILE A 360 -11.48 6.29 -1.07
CA ILE A 360 -12.92 6.34 -1.26
C ILE A 360 -13.28 6.94 -2.63
N TYR A 361 -14.42 6.52 -3.17
CA TYR A 361 -15.07 7.14 -4.33
C TYR A 361 -16.45 7.65 -3.89
N CYS A 362 -16.74 8.93 -4.16
CA CYS A 362 -18.08 9.47 -3.96
C CYS A 362 -18.82 9.43 -5.29
N TYR A 363 -19.89 8.63 -5.36
CA TYR A 363 -20.89 8.77 -6.39
C TYR A 363 -21.93 9.78 -5.90
N GLU A 364 -22.12 10.87 -6.62
CA GLU A 364 -23.33 11.67 -6.44
C GLU A 364 -24.50 10.80 -6.90
N SER A 365 -25.27 10.26 -5.95
CA SER A 365 -26.50 9.56 -6.28
C SER A 365 -27.39 10.54 -7.04
N SER A 366 -27.65 10.22 -8.31
CA SER A 366 -28.55 10.96 -9.19
C SER A 366 -29.81 11.33 -8.41
N GLY A 367 -30.03 12.63 -8.20
CA GLY A 367 -31.25 13.11 -7.58
C GLY A 367 -32.43 12.61 -8.40
N ILE A 368 -33.23 11.72 -7.82
CA ILE A 368 -34.60 11.52 -8.27
C ILE A 368 -35.28 12.87 -8.01
N ILE A 369 -35.40 13.68 -9.05
CA ILE A 369 -36.29 14.83 -9.07
C ILE A 369 -37.69 14.22 -8.97
N ALA A 370 -38.21 14.11 -7.75
CA ALA A 370 -39.64 13.98 -7.57
C ALA A 370 -40.25 15.28 -8.09
N LEU A 371 -40.79 15.24 -9.32
CA LEU A 371 -41.77 16.21 -9.78
C LEU A 371 -42.93 16.13 -8.79
N ALA A 372 -43.01 17.11 -7.90
CA ALA A 372 -44.20 17.35 -7.10
C ALA A 372 -45.29 17.89 -8.03
N ASP A 373 -46.47 17.28 -7.96
CA ASP A 373 -47.73 17.75 -8.55
C ASP A 373 -48.14 19.15 -8.06
#